data_AF-A0A958QUP7-F1
#
_entry.id   AF-A0A958QUP7-F1
#
_cell.length_a   1.000
_cell.length_b   1.000
_cell.length_c   1.000
_cell.angle_alpha   90.00
_cell.angle_beta   90.00
_cell.angle_gamma   90.00
#
_symmetry.space_group_name_H-M   'P 1'
#
loop_
_entity.id
_entity.type
_entity.pdbx_description
1 polymer ?
#
loop_
_entity_poly.entity_id
_entity_poly.type
_entity_poly.pdbx_seq_one_letter_code
_entity_poly.pdbx_strand_id
1 'polypeptide(L)'
;FYRQEAFLAIVFITDAAIRGPLTAKATFDMLLQLKNSDREKLAAYAALIPPDNPNRCQYDDQWNQDNLNVFIDFLSFFDGAGWGRTYFDLCSPNFGDELANIGKDLENKIEMFIPLKEFPVIETIQIKYGEQVIPQDAFFGWSYVENRVGILLGKGLKLKEQKDAELTINYIPAKVN
;
A
#
# COMPACT_ATOMS: atom_id res chain seq x y z
N PHE A 1 16.07 8.58 -7.68
CA PHE A 1 16.59 7.88 -6.49
C PHE A 1 15.38 7.39 -5.69
N TYR A 2 15.28 6.09 -5.39
CA TYR A 2 14.20 5.55 -4.56
C TYR A 2 14.58 5.71 -3.08
N ARG A 3 13.70 6.30 -2.26
CA ARG A 3 13.91 6.39 -0.81
C ARG A 3 13.64 5.02 -0.18
N GLN A 4 14.56 4.56 0.65
CA GLN A 4 14.48 3.23 1.28
C GLN A 4 13.28 3.13 2.24
N GLU A 5 13.01 4.19 2.99
CA GLU A 5 11.93 4.23 3.99
C GLU A 5 10.55 4.61 3.43
N ALA A 6 10.47 5.01 2.15
CA ALA A 6 9.20 5.35 1.53
C ALA A 6 8.49 4.09 1.02
N PHE A 7 7.17 4.12 1.00
CA PHE A 7 6.38 3.15 0.25
C PHE A 7 6.69 3.23 -1.25
N LEU A 8 6.74 2.10 -1.96
CA LEU A 8 6.83 2.02 -3.41
C LEU A 8 5.63 1.25 -3.94
N ALA A 9 4.77 1.97 -4.65
CA ALA A 9 3.72 1.38 -5.45
C ALA A 9 4.12 1.39 -6.93
N ILE A 10 3.89 0.29 -7.61
CA ILE A 10 4.08 0.16 -9.05
C ILE A 10 2.72 -0.19 -9.66
N VAL A 11 2.26 0.59 -10.62
CA VAL A 11 0.99 0.33 -11.32
C VAL A 11 1.27 0.18 -12.79
N PHE A 12 0.96 -0.99 -13.33
CA PHE A 12 1.06 -1.29 -14.75
C PHE A 12 -0.32 -1.16 -15.40
N ILE A 13 -0.37 -0.58 -16.58
CA ILE A 13 -1.56 -0.58 -17.44
C ILE A 13 -1.04 -0.95 -18.82
N THR A 14 -1.33 -2.17 -19.27
CA THR A 14 -0.74 -2.69 -20.51
C THR A 14 -1.66 -3.70 -21.17
N ASP A 15 -1.78 -3.58 -22.49
CA ASP A 15 -2.39 -4.54 -23.41
C ASP A 15 -1.36 -5.48 -24.06
N ALA A 16 -0.07 -5.19 -23.88
CA ALA A 16 1.04 -5.94 -24.48
C ALA A 16 1.73 -6.91 -23.52
N ALA A 17 2.41 -7.91 -24.09
CA ALA A 17 3.25 -8.84 -23.34
C ALA A 17 4.57 -8.16 -22.89
N ILE A 18 4.89 -8.25 -21.60
CA ILE A 18 6.15 -7.72 -21.07
C ILE A 18 7.31 -8.64 -21.46
N ARG A 19 8.35 -8.08 -22.09
CA ARG A 19 9.61 -8.78 -22.36
C ARG A 19 10.75 -8.16 -21.56
N GLY A 20 11.43 -8.97 -20.77
CA GLY A 20 12.59 -8.53 -20.01
C GLY A 20 13.59 -9.67 -19.78
N PRO A 21 14.87 -9.37 -19.55
CA PRO A 21 15.90 -10.36 -19.28
C PRO A 21 15.84 -10.94 -17.85
N LEU A 22 15.05 -10.33 -16.96
CA LEU A 22 14.93 -10.70 -15.55
C LEU A 22 13.67 -11.54 -15.31
N THR A 23 13.79 -12.54 -14.45
CA THR A 23 12.64 -13.34 -14.00
C THR A 23 11.77 -12.54 -13.03
N ALA A 24 10.53 -12.98 -12.85
CA ALA A 24 9.59 -12.44 -11.86
C ALA A 24 10.22 -12.32 -10.46
N LYS A 25 10.87 -13.40 -9.99
CA LYS A 25 11.54 -13.43 -8.69
C LYS A 25 12.72 -12.47 -8.61
N ALA A 26 13.59 -12.44 -9.63
CA ALA A 26 14.75 -11.55 -9.62
C ALA A 26 14.33 -10.06 -9.58
N THR A 27 13.25 -9.73 -10.29
CA THR A 27 12.64 -8.40 -10.26
C THR A 27 12.10 -8.08 -8.86
N PHE A 28 11.34 -9.00 -8.26
CA PHE A 28 10.82 -8.83 -6.90
C PHE A 28 11.95 -8.68 -5.84
N ASP A 29 12.96 -9.55 -5.87
CA ASP A 29 14.10 -9.51 -4.95
C ASP A 29 14.85 -8.17 -5.05
N MET A 30 15.04 -7.65 -6.27
CA MET A 30 15.65 -6.35 -6.50
C MET A 30 14.82 -5.22 -5.86
N LEU A 31 13.49 -5.22 -6.05
CA LEU A 31 12.60 -4.22 -5.44
C LEU A 31 12.62 -4.31 -3.91
N LEU A 32 12.67 -5.53 -3.38
CA LEU A 32 12.74 -5.80 -1.94
C LEU A 32 14.05 -5.28 -1.33
N GLN A 33 15.17 -5.46 -2.02
CA GLN A 33 16.46 -4.89 -1.61
C GLN A 33 16.45 -3.35 -1.60
N LEU A 34 15.77 -2.71 -2.54
CA LEU A 34 15.60 -1.24 -2.54
C LEU A 34 14.81 -0.73 -1.33
N LYS A 35 14.10 -1.61 -0.61
CA LYS A 35 13.26 -1.32 0.56
C LYS A 35 13.75 -1.96 1.83
N ASN A 36 15.06 -2.19 1.98
CA ASN A 36 15.64 -2.76 3.20
C ASN A 36 15.00 -4.10 3.60
N SER A 37 14.59 -4.89 2.60
CA SER A 37 13.90 -6.17 2.78
C SER A 37 12.52 -6.08 3.45
N ASP A 38 11.93 -4.88 3.48
CA ASP A 38 10.61 -4.61 4.02
C ASP A 38 9.53 -4.79 2.93
N ARG A 39 8.90 -5.96 2.95
CA ARG A 39 7.83 -6.32 2.01
C ARG A 39 6.60 -5.42 2.14
N GLU A 40 6.31 -4.91 3.34
CA GLU A 40 5.13 -4.08 3.59
C GLU A 40 5.26 -2.69 2.93
N LYS A 41 6.47 -2.30 2.52
CA LYS A 41 6.72 -1.06 1.76
C LYS A 41 6.55 -1.22 0.25
N LEU A 42 6.11 -2.38 -0.22
CA LEU A 42 5.99 -2.69 -1.63
C LEU A 42 4.55 -3.05 -2.00
N ALA A 43 4.06 -2.42 -3.07
CA ALA A 43 2.87 -2.88 -3.77
C ALA A 43 3.07 -2.83 -5.28
N ALA A 44 2.53 -3.83 -5.97
CA ALA A 44 2.42 -3.83 -7.41
C ALA A 44 0.98 -4.14 -7.81
N TYR A 45 0.49 -3.46 -8.83
CA TYR A 45 -0.81 -3.70 -9.41
C TYR A 45 -0.74 -3.68 -10.93
N ALA A 46 -1.68 -4.35 -11.60
CA ALA A 46 -1.77 -4.30 -13.05
C ALA A 46 -3.22 -4.26 -13.56
N ALA A 47 -3.45 -3.43 -14.58
CA ALA A 47 -4.51 -3.66 -15.54
C ALA A 47 -3.90 -4.40 -16.74
N LEU A 48 -4.39 -5.61 -17.00
CA LEU A 48 -3.94 -6.45 -18.10
C LEU A 48 -5.13 -7.16 -18.73
N ILE A 49 -4.99 -7.69 -19.93
CA ILE A 49 -6.02 -8.52 -20.54
C ILE A 49 -5.80 -9.97 -20.05
N PRO A 50 -6.69 -10.52 -19.20
CA PRO A 50 -6.46 -11.80 -18.53
C PRO A 50 -6.44 -12.98 -19.50
N PRO A 51 -5.68 -14.05 -19.20
CA PRO A 51 -5.59 -15.22 -20.07
C PRO A 51 -6.90 -16.02 -20.16
N ASP A 52 -7.78 -15.87 -19.17
CA ASP A 52 -9.08 -16.53 -19.07
C ASP A 52 -10.22 -15.74 -19.74
N ASN A 53 -9.95 -14.52 -20.25
CA ASN A 53 -10.96 -13.69 -20.90
C ASN A 53 -10.50 -13.03 -22.22
N PRO A 54 -10.03 -13.82 -23.22
CA PRO A 54 -9.44 -13.28 -24.46
C PRO A 54 -10.45 -12.61 -25.42
N ASN A 55 -11.76 -12.69 -25.15
CA ASN A 55 -12.81 -12.33 -26.11
C ASN A 55 -13.32 -10.88 -25.98
N ARG A 56 -12.80 -10.07 -25.05
CA ARG A 56 -13.31 -8.70 -24.84
C ARG A 56 -12.54 -7.63 -25.62
N CYS A 57 -11.31 -7.90 -26.04
CA CYS A 57 -10.47 -6.94 -26.76
C CYS A 57 -9.27 -7.64 -27.41
N GLN A 58 -8.76 -7.08 -28.51
CA GLN A 58 -7.59 -7.63 -29.20
C GLN A 58 -6.30 -7.23 -28.47
N TYR A 59 -5.37 -8.18 -28.37
CA TYR A 59 -3.99 -7.92 -27.98
C TYR A 59 -3.26 -7.20 -29.12
N ASP A 60 -2.39 -6.24 -28.78
CA ASP A 60 -1.62 -5.45 -29.77
C ASP A 60 -0.52 -6.29 -30.46
N ASP A 61 -0.03 -7.32 -29.78
CA ASP A 61 1.04 -8.20 -30.23
C ASP A 61 0.63 -9.69 -30.25
N GLN A 62 1.43 -10.50 -30.96
CA GLN A 62 1.27 -11.96 -30.99
C GLN A 62 1.35 -12.49 -29.56
N TRP A 63 0.17 -12.71 -28.98
CA TRP A 63 -0.06 -13.21 -27.64
C TRP A 63 0.92 -14.32 -27.28
N ASN A 64 1.84 -14.02 -26.36
CA ASN A 64 2.75 -15.00 -25.80
C ASN A 64 2.31 -15.26 -24.35
N GLN A 65 1.58 -16.36 -24.14
CA GLN A 65 1.11 -16.80 -22.84
C GLN A 65 2.25 -16.94 -21.83
N ASP A 66 3.45 -17.35 -22.25
CA ASP A 66 4.59 -17.53 -21.35
C ASP A 66 5.04 -16.19 -20.75
N ASN A 67 5.03 -15.11 -21.52
CA ASN A 67 5.40 -13.78 -21.03
C ASN A 67 4.34 -13.21 -20.09
N LEU A 68 3.05 -13.44 -20.38
CA LEU A 68 1.98 -13.05 -19.47
C LEU A 68 2.07 -13.80 -18.14
N ASN A 69 2.33 -15.10 -18.19
CA ASN A 69 2.48 -15.91 -16.98
C ASN A 69 3.64 -15.42 -16.11
N VAL A 70 4.77 -15.04 -16.70
CA VAL A 70 5.88 -14.41 -15.95
C VAL A 70 5.44 -13.12 -15.26
N PHE A 71 4.58 -12.32 -15.91
CA PHE A 71 4.09 -11.09 -15.30
C PHE A 71 3.06 -11.35 -14.19
N ILE A 72 2.16 -12.33 -14.37
CA ILE A 72 1.24 -12.77 -13.32
C ILE A 72 2.02 -13.37 -12.14
N ASP A 73 3.06 -14.17 -12.40
CA ASP A 73 3.96 -14.70 -11.36
C ASP A 73 4.64 -13.57 -10.58
N PHE A 74 5.07 -12.50 -11.27
CA PHE A 74 5.61 -11.32 -10.62
C PHE A 74 4.59 -10.69 -9.67
N LEU A 75 3.36 -10.48 -10.13
CA LEU A 75 2.27 -9.90 -9.33
C LEU A 75 1.87 -10.80 -8.15
N SER A 76 1.96 -12.12 -8.30
CA SER A 76 1.69 -13.08 -7.23
C SER A 76 2.63 -12.93 -6.03
N PHE A 77 3.85 -12.41 -6.24
CA PHE A 77 4.75 -12.08 -5.13
C PHE A 77 4.19 -10.98 -4.24
N PHE A 78 3.12 -10.28 -4.61
CA PHE A 78 2.46 -9.25 -3.81
C PHE A 78 1.12 -9.73 -3.22
N ASP A 79 0.54 -10.84 -3.72
CA ASP A 79 -0.78 -11.38 -3.34
C ASP A 79 -0.84 -12.05 -1.93
N GLY A 80 0.29 -12.17 -1.22
CA GLY A 80 0.39 -12.95 0.03
C GLY A 80 0.18 -12.21 1.36
N ALA A 81 -0.14 -10.91 1.36
CA ALA A 81 -0.27 -10.13 2.60
C ALA A 81 -1.73 -9.79 2.99
N GLY A 82 -2.70 -10.55 2.48
CA GLY A 82 -4.14 -10.35 2.74
C GLY A 82 -4.83 -9.39 1.78
N TRP A 83 -4.13 -8.96 0.73
CA TRP A 83 -4.60 -8.04 -0.29
C TRP A 83 -5.18 -8.87 -1.44
N GLY A 84 -6.37 -8.53 -1.93
CA GLY A 84 -7.02 -9.23 -3.05
C GLY A 84 -6.17 -9.22 -4.34
N ARG A 85 -6.70 -9.80 -5.42
CA ARG A 85 -5.97 -9.90 -6.71
C ARG A 85 -5.33 -8.57 -7.08
N THR A 86 -4.01 -8.59 -7.26
CA THR A 86 -3.21 -7.43 -7.67
C THR A 86 -3.37 -7.07 -9.15
N TYR A 87 -4.23 -7.77 -9.90
CA TYR A 87 -4.56 -7.39 -11.27
C TYR A 87 -6.04 -7.53 -11.61
N PHE A 88 -6.45 -6.78 -12.63
CA PHE A 88 -7.81 -6.70 -13.15
C PHE A 88 -7.83 -6.60 -14.67
N ASP A 89 -9.01 -6.82 -15.26
CA ASP A 89 -9.20 -6.89 -16.70
C ASP A 89 -9.21 -5.48 -17.30
N LEU A 90 -8.21 -5.18 -18.14
CA LEU A 90 -8.08 -3.91 -18.87
C LEU A 90 -9.34 -3.60 -19.70
N CYS A 91 -10.07 -4.63 -20.13
CA CYS A 91 -11.25 -4.52 -20.97
C CYS A 91 -12.55 -4.79 -20.19
N SER A 92 -12.47 -4.72 -18.86
CA SER A 92 -13.65 -4.74 -18.00
C SER A 92 -14.56 -3.55 -18.35
N PRO A 93 -15.89 -3.76 -18.49
CA PRO A 93 -16.82 -2.64 -18.58
C PRO A 93 -16.82 -1.75 -17.32
N ASN A 94 -16.29 -2.28 -16.20
CA ASN A 94 -16.15 -1.59 -14.92
C ASN A 94 -14.70 -1.15 -14.65
N PHE A 95 -13.86 -1.03 -15.69
CA PHE A 95 -12.43 -0.68 -15.56
C PHE A 95 -12.19 0.51 -14.61
N GLY A 96 -13.00 1.56 -14.72
CA GLY A 96 -12.87 2.75 -13.88
C GLY A 96 -13.07 2.47 -12.39
N ASP A 97 -14.01 1.61 -12.03
CA ASP A 97 -14.28 1.21 -10.64
C ASP A 97 -13.16 0.33 -10.09
N GLU A 98 -12.65 -0.60 -10.91
CA GLU A 98 -11.53 -1.48 -10.55
C GLU A 98 -10.24 -0.68 -10.32
N LEU A 99 -9.95 0.28 -11.21
CA LEU A 99 -8.83 1.21 -11.04
C LEU A 99 -9.01 2.10 -9.80
N ALA A 100 -10.22 2.58 -9.52
CA ALA A 100 -10.51 3.36 -8.33
C ALA A 100 -10.30 2.55 -7.03
N ASN A 101 -10.62 1.25 -7.05
CA ASN A 101 -10.38 0.36 -5.92
C ASN A 101 -8.89 0.16 -5.64
N ILE A 102 -8.04 0.12 -6.67
CA ILE A 102 -6.58 0.16 -6.50
C ILE A 102 -6.16 1.46 -5.80
N GLY A 103 -6.69 2.61 -6.25
CA GLY A 103 -6.43 3.89 -5.60
C GLY A 103 -6.75 3.89 -4.10
N LYS A 104 -7.91 3.34 -3.73
CA LYS A 104 -8.30 3.18 -2.31
C LYS A 104 -7.39 2.20 -1.56
N ASP A 105 -6.96 1.11 -2.19
CA ASP A 105 -6.04 0.16 -1.57
C ASP A 105 -4.66 0.77 -1.32
N LEU A 106 -4.09 1.51 -2.29
CA LEU A 106 -2.86 2.28 -2.08
C LEU A 106 -3.04 3.30 -0.95
N GLU A 107 -4.16 4.03 -0.96
CA GLU A 107 -4.47 5.03 0.05
C GLU A 107 -4.46 4.42 1.46
N ASN A 108 -5.05 3.23 1.62
CA ASN A 108 -5.03 2.48 2.87
C ASN A 108 -3.63 1.98 3.25
N LYS A 109 -2.77 1.65 2.29
CA LYS A 109 -1.40 1.16 2.55
C LYS A 109 -0.43 2.27 2.94
N ILE A 110 -0.66 3.48 2.43
CA ILE A 110 0.11 4.67 2.84
C ILE A 110 -0.50 5.34 4.08
N GLU A 111 -1.57 4.80 4.65
CA GLU A 111 -2.09 5.28 5.92
C GLU A 111 -1.02 5.18 7.00
N MET A 112 -0.77 6.29 7.67
CA MET A 112 0.12 6.37 8.82
C MET A 112 -0.63 5.85 10.06
N PHE A 113 -0.87 4.55 10.10
CA PHE A 113 -1.51 3.86 11.20
C PHE A 113 -0.48 3.36 12.22
N ILE A 114 -0.74 3.62 13.50
CA ILE A 114 0.12 3.26 14.61
C ILE A 114 -0.71 2.42 15.58
N PRO A 115 -0.46 1.09 15.66
CA PRO A 115 -1.18 0.24 16.58
C PRO A 115 -0.84 0.59 18.03
N LEU A 116 -1.86 0.58 18.90
CA LEU A 116 -1.67 0.68 20.34
C LEU A 116 -1.57 -0.72 20.94
N LYS A 117 -0.83 -0.84 22.04
CA LYS A 117 -0.63 -2.14 22.72
C LYS A 117 -1.86 -2.58 23.50
N GLU A 118 -2.71 -1.63 23.91
CA GLU A 118 -3.83 -1.82 24.81
C GLU A 118 -4.95 -0.84 24.41
N PHE A 119 -6.19 -1.13 24.81
CA PHE A 119 -7.30 -0.20 24.63
C PHE A 119 -7.06 1.06 25.46
N PRO A 120 -7.05 2.27 24.87
CA PRO A 120 -6.88 3.50 25.62
C PRO A 120 -8.20 4.02 26.17
N VAL A 121 -8.13 4.83 27.23
CA VAL A 121 -9.15 5.82 27.55
C VAL A 121 -8.96 7.00 26.57
N ILE A 122 -9.87 7.15 25.61
CA ILE A 122 -9.66 7.96 24.39
C ILE A 122 -9.31 9.42 24.72
N GLU A 123 -10.00 10.02 25.69
CA GLU A 123 -9.80 11.40 26.12
C GLU A 123 -8.43 11.67 26.76
N THR A 124 -7.66 10.63 27.08
CA THR A 124 -6.32 10.73 27.69
C THR A 124 -5.20 10.62 26.67
N ILE A 125 -5.53 10.31 25.40
CA ILE A 125 -4.51 10.15 24.36
C ILE A 125 -3.88 11.51 24.05
N GLN A 126 -2.56 11.57 24.19
CA GLN A 126 -1.75 12.70 23.79
C GLN A 126 -0.65 12.25 22.85
N ILE A 127 -0.59 12.88 21.68
CA ILE A 127 0.41 12.59 20.64
C ILE A 127 1.31 13.79 20.45
N LYS A 128 2.62 13.57 20.43
CA LYS A 128 3.61 14.60 20.16
C LYS A 128 4.66 14.14 19.17
N TYR A 129 5.19 15.07 18.38
CA TYR A 129 6.42 14.89 17.61
C TYR A 129 7.48 15.87 18.15
N GLY A 130 8.47 15.34 18.88
CA GLY A 130 9.34 16.16 19.72
C GLY A 130 8.52 16.97 20.73
N GLU A 131 8.60 18.30 20.64
CA GLU A 131 7.81 19.21 21.50
C GLU A 131 6.43 19.56 20.92
N GLN A 132 6.17 19.22 19.64
CA GLN A 132 4.95 19.61 18.94
C GLN A 132 3.79 18.69 19.33
N VAL A 133 2.75 19.25 19.96
CA VAL A 133 1.50 18.53 20.19
C VAL A 133 0.74 18.41 18.87
N ILE A 134 0.38 17.17 18.52
CA ILE A 134 -0.45 16.89 17.35
C ILE A 134 -1.92 16.92 17.81
N PRO A 135 -2.77 17.77 17.22
CA PRO A 135 -4.17 17.89 17.63
C PRO A 135 -4.96 16.62 17.27
N GLN A 136 -6.04 16.36 18.00
CA GLN A 136 -7.02 15.35 17.62
C GLN A 136 -7.90 15.92 16.49
N ASP A 137 -7.52 15.63 15.25
CA ASP A 137 -8.18 16.08 14.03
C ASP A 137 -7.92 15.04 12.93
N ALA A 138 -8.98 14.59 12.26
CA ALA A 138 -8.88 13.49 11.30
C ALA A 138 -8.00 13.81 10.08
N PHE A 139 -7.85 15.07 9.69
CA PHE A 139 -7.12 15.45 8.49
C PHE A 139 -5.76 16.12 8.79
N PHE A 140 -5.71 17.06 9.73
CA PHE A 140 -4.51 17.81 10.09
C PHE A 140 -3.79 17.28 11.35
N GLY A 141 -4.32 16.25 11.99
CA GLY A 141 -3.87 15.76 13.29
C GLY A 141 -3.86 14.25 13.37
N TRP A 142 -4.53 13.70 14.39
CA TRP A 142 -4.74 12.27 14.55
C TRP A 142 -6.18 11.92 14.90
N SER A 143 -6.58 10.68 14.62
CA SER A 143 -7.85 10.08 15.06
C SER A 143 -7.63 8.68 15.63
N TYR A 144 -8.43 8.29 16.62
CA TYR A 144 -8.44 6.92 17.13
C TYR A 144 -9.33 6.02 16.26
N VAL A 145 -8.87 4.80 16.01
CA VAL A 145 -9.54 3.80 15.18
C VAL A 145 -9.86 2.59 16.06
N GLU A 146 -11.08 2.57 16.61
CA GLU A 146 -11.53 1.59 17.61
C GLU A 146 -11.38 0.13 17.17
N ASN A 147 -11.79 -0.19 15.95
CA ASN A 147 -11.78 -1.56 15.42
C ASN A 147 -10.36 -2.11 15.16
N ARG A 148 -9.36 -1.24 15.01
CA ARG A 148 -7.95 -1.63 14.86
C ARG A 148 -7.11 -1.35 16.11
N VAL A 149 -7.70 -0.76 17.15
CA VAL A 149 -7.04 -0.34 18.40
C VAL A 149 -5.76 0.44 18.10
N GLY A 150 -5.90 1.57 17.43
CA GLY A 150 -4.74 2.34 16.97
C GLY A 150 -5.02 3.79 16.64
N ILE A 151 -3.94 4.50 16.34
CA ILE A 151 -3.97 5.90 15.91
C ILE A 151 -3.79 5.94 14.40
N LEU A 152 -4.60 6.73 13.72
CA LEU A 152 -4.38 7.14 12.35
C LEU A 152 -3.91 8.59 12.32
N LEU A 153 -2.74 8.86 11.72
CA LEU A 153 -2.29 10.23 11.47
C LEU A 153 -2.94 10.76 10.19
N GLY A 154 -3.44 11.99 10.26
CA GLY A 154 -4.12 12.66 9.16
C GLY A 154 -3.20 12.92 7.97
N LYS A 155 -3.74 12.78 6.76
CA LYS A 155 -3.00 12.95 5.50
C LYS A 155 -2.49 14.39 5.28
N GLY A 156 -3.14 15.36 5.90
CA GLY A 156 -2.75 16.77 5.89
C GLY A 156 -1.80 17.17 7.03
N LEU A 157 -1.38 16.22 7.88
CA LEU A 157 -0.47 16.48 8.98
C LEU A 157 0.86 17.03 8.46
N LYS A 158 1.25 18.21 8.95
CA LYS A 158 2.53 18.84 8.66
C LYS A 158 3.31 19.01 9.95
N LEU A 159 4.39 18.26 10.09
CA LEU A 159 5.29 18.34 11.24
C LEU A 159 6.45 19.27 10.88
N LYS A 160 6.85 20.13 11.82
CA LYS A 160 8.09 20.90 11.68
C LYS A 160 9.26 20.00 12.05
N GLU A 161 10.31 19.97 11.23
CA GLU A 161 11.51 19.21 11.59
C GLU A 161 12.13 19.75 12.88
N GLN A 162 12.50 18.83 13.76
CA GLN A 162 13.17 19.09 15.03
C GLN A 162 14.30 18.06 15.18
N LYS A 163 15.44 18.50 15.72
CA LYS A 163 16.59 17.61 15.91
C LYS A 163 16.23 16.50 16.90
N ASP A 164 16.52 15.25 16.54
CA ASP A 164 16.28 14.06 17.38
C ASP A 164 14.80 13.90 17.79
N ALA A 165 13.87 14.42 17.00
CA ALA A 165 12.45 14.36 17.32
C ALA A 165 11.84 12.98 17.03
N GLU A 166 11.18 12.45 18.05
CA GLU A 166 10.43 11.19 17.99
C GLU A 166 8.94 11.43 18.13
N LEU A 167 8.16 10.53 17.55
CA LEU A 167 6.72 10.47 17.77
C LEU A 167 6.45 9.75 19.09
N THR A 168 5.76 10.41 20.02
CA THR A 168 5.37 9.84 21.31
C THR A 168 3.86 9.81 21.43
N ILE A 169 3.33 8.70 21.94
CA ILE A 169 1.90 8.50 22.18
C ILE A 169 1.75 8.09 23.64
N ASN A 170 1.13 8.94 24.43
CA ASN A 170 0.84 8.68 25.85
C ASN A 170 -0.67 8.54 26.02
N TYR A 171 -1.10 7.55 26.81
CA TYR A 171 -2.51 7.33 27.14
C TYR A 171 -2.62 6.51 28.43
N ILE A 172 -3.80 6.55 29.05
CA ILE A 172 -4.16 5.66 30.16
C ILE A 172 -4.85 4.42 29.56
N PRO A 173 -4.41 3.20 29.86
CA PRO A 173 -5.10 1.99 29.44
C PRO A 173 -6.48 1.89 30.09
N ALA A 174 -7.49 1.51 29.30
CA ALA A 174 -8.82 1.20 29.79
C ALA A 174 -8.77 -0.05 30.68
N LYS A 175 -9.42 0.02 31.84
CA LYS A 175 -9.56 -1.13 32.73
C LYS A 175 -10.71 -2.01 32.25
N VAL A 176 -10.43 -3.27 31.97
CA VAL A 176 -11.48 -4.28 31.77
C VAL A 176 -11.79 -4.87 33.15
N ASN A 177 -13.01 -4.66 33.64
CA ASN A 177 -13.53 -5.31 34.86
C ASN A 177 -14.18 -6.65 34.50
#